data_AF-A0A3M9ZV68-F1
#
_entry.id   AF-A0A3M9ZV68-F1
#
_cell.length_a   1.000
_cell.length_b   1.000
_cell.length_c   1.000
_cell.angle_alpha   90.00
_cell.angle_beta   90.00
_cell.angle_gamma   90.00
#
_symmetry.space_group_name_H-M   'P 1'
#
loop_
_entity.id
_entity.type
_entity.pdbx_description
1 polymer ?
#
loop_
_entity_poly.entity_id
_entity_poly.type
_entity_poly.pdbx_seq_one_letter_code
_entity_poly.pdbx_strand_id
1 'polypeptide(L)'
;DSARLARRVAQRAAEAASATPRSGIVCKSLSRNAFVAVCPSLASALSLADLLAPEHVQVMTRSPARDAARIRSAGMVLLGDTPSAASDYALGSNHILPTSRGARSRGPLSALDFVRLRVTARAPRSALRSAMPHIAALSAAEGLPAHANAVRGRLH
;
A
#
# COMPACT_ATOMS: atom_id res chain seq x y z
N ASP A 1 0.99 16.79 -17.98
CA ASP A 1 1.29 17.14 -19.39
C ASP A 1 1.57 18.63 -19.62
N SER A 2 1.24 19.55 -18.71
CA SER A 2 1.48 20.99 -18.91
C SER A 2 2.73 21.54 -18.22
N ALA A 3 3.75 21.95 -18.99
CA ALA A 3 4.93 22.66 -18.48
C ALA A 3 4.59 24.02 -17.84
N ARG A 4 3.54 24.70 -18.34
CA ARG A 4 3.05 25.96 -17.77
C ARG A 4 2.51 25.75 -16.36
N LEU A 5 1.72 24.70 -16.15
CA LEU A 5 1.20 24.36 -14.81
C LEU A 5 2.33 24.01 -13.86
N ALA A 6 3.28 23.17 -14.30
CA ALA A 6 4.46 22.79 -13.53
C ALA A 6 5.25 24.00 -13.01
N ARG A 7 5.55 24.98 -13.88
CA ARG A 7 6.24 26.22 -13.48
C ARG A 7 5.44 27.03 -12.46
N ARG A 8 4.13 27.18 -12.68
CA ARG A 8 3.25 27.91 -11.75
C ARG A 8 3.20 27.25 -10.38
N VAL A 9 3.09 25.93 -10.32
CA VAL A 9 3.07 25.18 -9.05
C VAL A 9 4.40 25.33 -8.33
N ALA A 10 5.53 25.17 -9.03
CA ALA A 10 6.86 25.33 -8.44
C ALA A 10 7.05 26.74 -7.83
N GLN A 11 6.61 27.78 -8.56
CA GLN A 11 6.66 29.16 -8.06
C GLN A 11 5.79 29.33 -6.80
N ARG A 12 4.52 28.92 -6.84
CA ARG A 12 3.60 29.04 -5.69
C ARG A 12 4.07 28.25 -4.48
N ALA A 13 4.65 27.07 -4.69
CA ALA A 13 5.22 26.28 -3.61
C ALA A 13 6.40 26.98 -2.94
N ALA A 14 7.29 27.62 -3.72
CA ALA A 14 8.41 28.39 -3.18
C ALA A 14 7.97 29.64 -2.39
N GLU A 15 6.97 30.36 -2.91
CA GLU A 15 6.34 31.51 -2.22
C GLU A 15 5.74 31.06 -0.87
N ALA A 16 4.92 30.00 -0.88
CA ALA A 16 4.27 29.47 0.32
C ALA A 16 5.28 28.92 1.34
N ALA A 17 6.33 28.24 0.87
CA ALA A 17 7.39 27.69 1.73
C ALA A 17 8.19 28.79 2.44
N SER A 18 8.38 29.94 1.80
CA SER A 18 9.11 31.07 2.38
C SER A 18 8.26 31.85 3.39
N ALA A 19 6.93 31.86 3.21
CA ALA A 19 6.00 32.63 4.05
C ALA A 19 5.56 31.90 5.34
N THR A 20 5.79 30.59 5.45
CA THR A 20 5.35 29.80 6.61
C THR A 20 6.24 30.04 7.85
N PRO A 21 5.70 30.02 9.09
CA PRO A 21 6.50 30.17 10.31
C PRO A 21 7.66 29.17 10.45
N ARG A 22 7.57 28.00 9.80
CA ARG A 22 8.61 26.95 9.79
C ARG A 22 9.41 26.91 8.47
N SER A 23 9.58 28.05 7.80
CA SER A 23 10.21 28.15 6.48
C SER A 23 11.56 27.44 6.37
N GLY A 24 12.42 27.55 7.40
CA GLY A 24 13.72 26.86 7.41
C GLY A 24 13.62 25.34 7.25
N ILE A 25 12.64 24.70 7.89
CA ILE A 25 12.41 23.25 7.77
C ILE A 25 11.78 22.92 6.40
N VAL A 26 10.78 23.69 5.99
CA VAL A 26 10.03 23.46 4.75
C VAL A 26 10.94 23.63 3.52
N CYS A 27 11.67 24.74 3.43
CA CYS A 27 12.61 24.99 2.33
C CYS A 27 13.74 23.94 2.27
N LYS A 28 14.26 23.50 3.41
CA LYS A 28 15.26 22.42 3.47
C LYS A 28 14.70 21.08 2.98
N SER A 29 13.44 20.77 3.30
CA SER A 29 12.77 19.57 2.80
C SER A 29 12.54 19.63 1.30
N LEU A 30 11.99 20.75 0.80
CA LEU A 30 11.73 20.94 -0.63
C LEU A 30 13.01 20.86 -1.47
N SER A 31 14.08 21.54 -1.05
CA SER A 31 15.36 21.55 -1.78
C SER A 31 16.01 20.15 -1.89
N ARG A 32 15.76 19.26 -0.93
CA ARG A 32 16.37 17.92 -0.91
C ARG A 32 15.51 16.84 -1.55
N ASN A 33 14.19 16.97 -1.44
CA ASN A 33 13.28 15.85 -1.70
C ASN A 33 12.24 16.14 -2.79
N ALA A 34 11.98 17.41 -3.13
CA ALA A 34 10.94 17.75 -4.09
C ALA A 34 11.44 17.69 -5.53
N PHE A 35 10.55 17.28 -6.43
CA PHE A 35 10.75 17.39 -7.86
C PHE A 35 9.40 17.65 -8.54
N VAL A 36 9.45 18.16 -9.77
CA VAL A 36 8.28 18.32 -10.62
C VAL A 36 8.49 17.52 -11.89
N ALA A 37 7.60 16.57 -12.17
CA ALA A 37 7.64 15.74 -13.37
C ALA A 37 6.53 16.15 -14.35
N VAL A 38 6.92 16.55 -15.56
CA VAL A 38 5.98 16.77 -16.66
C VAL A 38 5.89 15.49 -17.48
N CYS A 39 4.81 14.73 -17.25
CA CYS A 39 4.57 13.48 -17.98
C CYS A 39 3.86 13.74 -19.32
N PRO A 40 4.13 12.95 -20.37
CA PRO A 40 3.52 13.12 -21.70
C PRO A 40 2.01 12.78 -21.71
N SER A 41 1.54 12.02 -20.72
CA SER A 41 0.12 11.70 -20.56
C SER A 41 -0.23 11.49 -19.08
N LEU A 42 -1.54 11.50 -18.78
CA LEU A 42 -2.04 11.11 -17.46
C LEU A 42 -1.69 9.65 -17.14
N ALA A 43 -1.75 8.76 -18.12
CA ALA A 43 -1.39 7.35 -17.91
C ALA A 43 0.07 7.19 -17.44
N SER A 44 0.99 7.97 -18.03
CA SER A 44 2.39 7.99 -17.60
C SER A 44 2.56 8.57 -16.19
N ALA A 45 1.78 9.60 -15.83
CA ALA A 45 1.80 10.17 -14.48
C ALA A 45 1.28 9.18 -13.41
N LEU A 46 0.20 8.45 -13.70
CA LEU A 46 -0.32 7.41 -12.82
C LEU A 46 0.67 6.24 -12.68
N SER A 47 1.34 5.87 -13.77
CA SER A 47 2.41 4.85 -13.73
C SER A 47 3.60 5.31 -12.88
N LEU A 48 3.96 6.60 -12.94
CA LEU A 48 4.97 7.18 -12.06
C LEU A 48 4.52 7.16 -10.58
N ALA A 49 3.25 7.49 -10.30
CA ALA A 49 2.71 7.40 -8.93
C ALA A 49 2.81 5.95 -8.39
N ASP A 50 2.43 4.95 -9.18
CA ASP A 50 2.61 3.53 -8.84
C ASP A 50 4.08 3.14 -8.66
N LEU A 51 5.01 3.74 -9.42
CA LEU A 51 6.45 3.52 -9.27
C LEU A 51 7.00 4.12 -7.96
N LEU A 52 6.43 5.25 -7.54
CA LEU A 52 6.81 5.91 -6.30
C LEU A 52 6.19 5.26 -5.08
N ALA A 53 5.00 4.66 -5.22
CA ALA A 53 4.23 4.07 -4.13
C ALA A 53 4.16 5.01 -2.91
N PRO A 54 3.63 6.24 -3.09
CA PRO A 54 3.73 7.29 -2.10
C PRO A 54 2.90 6.97 -0.85
N GLU A 55 3.27 7.60 0.25
CA GLU A 55 2.46 7.62 1.47
C GLU A 55 1.09 8.27 1.19
N HIS A 56 1.09 9.48 0.63
CA HIS A 56 -0.10 10.21 0.20
C HIS A 56 -0.02 10.51 -1.31
N VAL A 57 -1.14 10.34 -2.03
CA VAL A 57 -1.28 10.84 -3.41
C VAL A 57 -2.58 11.63 -3.54
N GLN A 58 -2.49 12.85 -4.06
CA GLN A 58 -3.66 13.68 -4.36
C GLN A 58 -3.90 13.73 -5.87
N VAL A 59 -5.09 13.28 -6.30
CA VAL A 59 -5.49 13.20 -7.71
C VAL A 59 -6.35 14.41 -8.05
N MET A 60 -5.71 15.49 -8.48
CA MET A 60 -6.37 16.75 -8.87
C MET A 60 -6.63 16.80 -10.38
N THR A 61 -7.49 15.91 -10.89
CA THR A 61 -7.84 15.83 -12.32
C THR A 61 -9.30 16.24 -12.56
N ARG A 62 -9.74 16.29 -13.83
CA ARG A 62 -11.15 16.57 -14.17
C ARG A 62 -12.11 15.46 -13.71
N SER A 63 -11.62 14.25 -13.47
CA SER A 63 -12.45 13.11 -13.04
C SER A 63 -11.67 12.29 -12.01
N PRO A 64 -11.46 12.84 -10.81
CA PRO A 64 -10.50 12.33 -9.85
C PRO A 64 -10.79 10.88 -9.45
N ALA A 65 -12.05 10.52 -9.20
CA ALA A 65 -12.43 9.16 -8.83
C ALA A 65 -12.09 8.12 -9.91
N ARG A 66 -12.40 8.42 -11.19
CA ARG A 66 -12.09 7.54 -12.32
C ARG A 66 -10.58 7.32 -12.48
N ASP A 67 -9.82 8.40 -12.34
CA ASP A 67 -8.38 8.35 -12.55
C ASP A 67 -7.66 7.69 -11.35
N ALA A 68 -8.15 7.94 -10.13
CA ALA A 68 -7.67 7.32 -8.89
C ALA A 68 -7.88 5.79 -8.85
N ALA A 69 -8.97 5.28 -9.45
CA ALA A 69 -9.24 3.84 -9.56
C ALA A 69 -8.15 3.06 -10.32
N ARG A 70 -7.25 3.75 -11.02
CA ARG A 70 -6.12 3.16 -11.76
C ARG A 70 -4.82 3.12 -10.94
N ILE A 71 -4.79 3.73 -9.76
CA ILE A 71 -3.64 3.70 -8.85
C ILE A 71 -3.67 2.38 -8.09
N ARG A 72 -2.55 1.65 -8.11
CA ARG A 72 -2.40 0.33 -7.46
C ARG A 72 -1.61 0.41 -6.16
N SER A 73 -0.73 1.39 -6.02
CA SER A 73 0.15 1.50 -4.85
C SER A 73 0.20 2.92 -4.31
N ALA A 74 -0.51 3.16 -3.21
CA ALA A 74 -0.43 4.38 -2.40
C ALA A 74 -0.91 4.07 -0.97
N GLY A 75 -0.37 4.76 0.03
CA GLY A 75 -0.86 4.64 1.40
C GLY A 75 -2.27 5.21 1.50
N MET A 76 -2.48 6.41 0.96
CA MET A 76 -3.79 7.05 0.87
C MET A 76 -3.96 7.80 -0.45
N VAL A 77 -5.14 7.67 -1.04
CA VAL A 77 -5.53 8.38 -2.26
C VAL A 77 -6.58 9.45 -1.93
N LEU A 78 -6.23 10.71 -2.19
CA LEU A 78 -7.06 11.89 -1.96
C LEU A 78 -7.63 12.37 -3.30
N LEU A 79 -8.93 12.67 -3.33
CA LEU A 79 -9.63 12.97 -4.59
C LEU A 79 -9.88 14.47 -4.75
N GLY A 80 -9.54 15.01 -5.93
CA GLY A 80 -9.78 16.42 -6.24
C GLY A 80 -9.08 17.36 -5.27
N ASP A 81 -9.79 18.40 -4.86
CA ASP A 81 -9.26 19.45 -3.98
C ASP A 81 -9.21 19.05 -2.49
N THR A 82 -9.38 17.77 -2.15
CA THR A 82 -9.26 17.28 -0.77
C THR A 82 -7.80 17.35 -0.29
N PRO A 83 -7.45 18.24 0.65
CA PRO A 83 -6.08 18.37 1.12
C PRO A 83 -5.72 17.25 2.10
N SER A 84 -4.45 16.80 2.07
CA SER A 84 -3.94 15.77 2.99
C SER A 84 -4.13 16.13 4.47
N ALA A 85 -4.03 17.41 4.81
CA ALA A 85 -4.27 17.84 6.19
C ALA A 85 -5.68 17.50 6.70
N ALA A 86 -6.70 17.44 5.83
CA ALA A 86 -8.03 17.02 6.25
C ALA A 86 -8.07 15.54 6.62
N SER A 87 -7.38 14.67 5.85
CA SER A 87 -7.29 13.24 6.17
C SER A 87 -6.49 12.97 7.44
N ASP A 88 -5.52 13.82 7.74
CA ASP A 88 -4.68 13.67 8.93
C ASP A 88 -5.46 13.89 10.24
N TYR A 89 -6.54 14.66 10.21
CA TYR A 89 -7.20 15.13 11.43
C TYR A 89 -8.70 14.86 11.51
N ALA A 90 -9.44 14.92 10.39
CA ALA A 90 -10.90 15.11 10.45
C ALA A 90 -11.73 14.17 9.57
N LEU A 91 -11.14 13.53 8.55
CA LEU A 91 -11.93 12.67 7.64
C LEU A 91 -12.19 11.25 8.17
N GLY A 92 -11.69 10.92 9.36
CA GLY A 92 -11.88 9.59 9.99
C GLY A 92 -10.98 8.49 9.43
N SER A 93 -10.08 8.83 8.50
CA SER A 93 -9.01 7.94 8.04
C SER A 93 -7.91 7.78 9.10
N ASN A 94 -7.10 6.73 8.97
CA ASN A 94 -5.89 6.58 9.78
C ASN A 94 -4.70 7.23 9.07
N HIS A 95 -4.00 8.15 9.75
CA HIS A 95 -2.83 8.83 9.19
C HIS A 95 -1.51 8.06 9.42
N ILE A 96 -1.55 6.89 10.06
CA ILE A 96 -0.40 6.00 10.16
C ILE A 96 -0.33 5.20 8.87
N LEU A 97 0.47 5.71 7.93
CA LEU A 97 0.57 5.23 6.57
C LEU A 97 1.97 4.65 6.27
N PRO A 98 2.07 3.72 5.30
CA PRO A 98 3.35 3.18 4.88
C PRO A 98 4.14 4.24 4.08
N THR A 99 5.35 4.56 4.56
CA THR A 99 6.28 5.50 3.90
C THR A 99 7.36 4.76 3.11
N SER A 100 8.25 5.48 2.44
CA SER A 100 9.44 4.91 1.77
C SER A 100 9.12 3.77 0.79
N ARG A 101 8.07 3.95 -0.02
CA ARG A 101 7.51 2.95 -0.95
C ARG A 101 6.84 1.74 -0.31
N GLY A 102 6.61 1.74 1.00
CA GLY A 102 5.95 0.65 1.73
C GLY A 102 4.52 0.35 1.26
N ALA A 103 3.87 1.31 0.59
CA ALA A 103 2.55 1.14 -0.01
C ALA A 103 2.50 0.06 -1.11
N ARG A 104 3.66 -0.48 -1.54
CA ARG A 104 3.72 -1.65 -2.43
C ARG A 104 3.27 -2.94 -1.76
N SER A 105 3.45 -3.05 -0.45
CA SER A 105 3.28 -4.30 0.29
C SER A 105 2.32 -4.20 1.45
N ARG A 106 1.99 -2.98 1.91
CA ARG A 106 1.11 -2.76 3.06
C ARG A 106 0.14 -1.62 2.80
N GLY A 107 -1.05 -1.71 3.38
CA GLY A 107 -2.01 -0.60 3.45
C GLY A 107 -1.79 0.30 4.67
N PRO A 108 -2.68 1.29 4.88
CA PRO A 108 -2.78 2.04 6.14
C PRO A 108 -2.88 1.13 7.36
N LEU A 109 -2.50 1.67 8.53
CA LEU A 109 -2.87 1.04 9.80
C LEU A 109 -4.40 0.91 9.89
N SER A 110 -4.84 -0.27 10.28
CA SER A 110 -6.25 -0.67 10.35
C SER A 110 -6.52 -1.47 11.63
N ALA A 111 -7.80 -1.74 11.90
CA ALA A 111 -8.17 -2.65 12.99
C ALA A 111 -7.54 -4.05 12.84
N LEU A 112 -7.27 -4.49 11.60
CA LEU A 112 -6.66 -5.81 11.33
C LEU A 112 -5.24 -5.93 11.88
N ASP A 113 -4.52 -4.82 12.00
CA ASP A 113 -3.17 -4.79 12.57
C ASP A 113 -3.16 -5.07 14.09
N PHE A 114 -4.32 -4.97 14.74
CA PHE A 114 -4.51 -5.27 16.16
C PHE A 114 -5.22 -6.62 16.38
N VAL A 115 -5.52 -7.35 15.31
CA VAL A 115 -6.15 -8.68 15.38
C VAL A 115 -5.10 -9.77 15.25
N ARG A 116 -5.18 -10.78 16.11
CA ARG A 116 -4.41 -12.02 15.97
C ARG A 116 -5.29 -13.12 15.39
N LEU A 117 -4.98 -13.56 14.17
CA LEU A 117 -5.64 -14.71 13.55
C LEU A 117 -5.23 -16.01 14.26
N ARG A 118 -6.21 -16.77 14.76
CA ARG A 118 -6.01 -18.10 15.31
C ARG A 118 -6.76 -19.11 14.45
N VAL A 119 -6.05 -20.08 13.92
CA VAL A 119 -6.63 -21.19 13.16
C VAL A 119 -6.71 -22.43 14.04
N THR A 120 -7.87 -23.07 14.07
CA THR A 120 -8.10 -24.36 14.75
C THR A 120 -8.62 -25.36 13.73
N ALA A 121 -8.02 -26.54 13.66
CA ALA A 121 -8.45 -27.61 12.77
C ALA A 121 -8.80 -28.87 13.56
N ARG A 122 -9.88 -29.54 13.16
CA ARG A 122 -10.28 -30.86 13.64
C ARG A 122 -10.63 -31.71 12.43
N ALA A 123 -10.10 -32.92 12.36
CA ALA A 123 -10.40 -33.87 11.30
C ALA A 123 -11.00 -35.15 11.90
N PRO A 124 -12.16 -35.62 11.41
CA PRO A 124 -12.62 -36.97 11.74
C PRO A 124 -11.71 -38.02 11.09
N ARG A 125 -11.75 -39.23 11.64
CA ARG A 125 -10.95 -40.37 11.16
C ARG A 125 -11.15 -40.66 9.66
N SER A 126 -12.38 -40.48 9.15
CA SER A 126 -12.71 -40.64 7.73
C SER A 126 -11.98 -39.65 6.82
N ALA A 127 -11.88 -38.38 7.23
CA ALA A 127 -11.14 -37.36 6.49
C ALA A 127 -9.63 -37.67 6.48
N LEU A 128 -9.07 -38.10 7.60
CA LEU A 128 -7.67 -38.55 7.67
C LEU A 128 -7.41 -39.76 6.77
N ARG A 129 -8.35 -40.70 6.70
CA ARG A 129 -8.25 -41.88 5.83
C ARG A 129 -8.26 -41.49 4.36
N SER A 130 -9.18 -40.58 3.97
CA SER A 130 -9.27 -40.06 2.61
C SER A 130 -8.01 -39.29 2.20
N ALA A 131 -7.42 -38.51 3.10
CA ALA A 131 -6.22 -37.73 2.83
C ALA A 131 -4.92 -38.55 2.86
N MET A 132 -4.94 -39.77 3.41
CA MET A 132 -3.74 -40.58 3.65
C MET A 132 -2.89 -40.85 2.39
N PRO A 133 -3.46 -41.16 1.21
CA PRO A 133 -2.66 -41.36 0.01
C PRO A 133 -1.86 -40.11 -0.38
N HIS A 134 -2.47 -38.91 -0.26
CA HIS A 134 -1.81 -37.64 -0.54
C HIS A 134 -0.73 -37.31 0.48
N ILE A 135 -1.03 -37.47 1.77
CA ILE A 135 -0.06 -37.23 2.85
C ILE A 135 1.13 -38.19 2.73
N ALA A 136 0.91 -39.46 2.37
CA ALA A 136 1.98 -40.42 2.13
C ALA A 136 2.86 -40.02 0.95
N ALA A 137 2.26 -39.62 -0.18
CA ALA A 137 3.00 -39.21 -1.37
C ALA A 137 3.83 -37.95 -1.11
N LEU A 138 3.24 -36.91 -0.51
CA LEU A 138 3.91 -35.64 -0.21
C LEU A 138 5.04 -35.84 0.79
N SER A 139 4.77 -36.51 1.92
CA SER A 139 5.81 -36.74 2.93
C SER A 139 6.94 -37.64 2.43
N ALA A 140 6.70 -38.57 1.50
CA ALA A 140 7.76 -39.34 0.87
C ALA A 140 8.62 -38.47 -0.06
N ALA A 141 7.99 -37.63 -0.88
CA ALA A 141 8.69 -36.70 -1.77
C ALA A 141 9.55 -35.67 -1.01
N GLU A 142 9.10 -35.27 0.18
CA GLU A 142 9.83 -34.37 1.08
C GLU A 142 10.91 -35.09 1.92
N GLY A 143 11.00 -36.42 1.87
CA GLY A 143 11.93 -37.19 2.70
C GLY A 143 11.56 -37.24 4.19
N LEU A 144 10.27 -37.06 4.52
CA LEU A 144 9.73 -36.95 5.88
C LEU A 144 8.74 -38.08 6.23
N PRO A 145 9.10 -39.38 6.14
CA PRO A 145 8.17 -40.50 6.29
C PRO A 145 7.45 -40.55 7.66
N ALA A 146 8.05 -39.97 8.70
CA ALA A 146 7.44 -39.86 10.03
C ALA A 146 6.10 -39.06 10.02
N HIS A 147 5.92 -38.12 9.09
CA HIS A 147 4.70 -37.32 9.00
C HIS A 147 3.49 -38.16 8.58
N ALA A 148 3.66 -39.02 7.56
CA ALA A 148 2.63 -39.98 7.19
C ALA A 148 2.37 -41.00 8.32
N ASN A 149 3.43 -41.45 9.00
CA ASN A 149 3.29 -42.40 10.10
C ASN A 149 2.47 -41.82 11.26
N ALA A 150 2.60 -40.53 11.57
CA ALA A 150 1.77 -39.88 12.58
C ALA A 150 0.27 -39.96 12.23
N VAL A 151 -0.09 -39.81 10.95
CA VAL A 151 -1.48 -39.94 10.49
C VAL A 151 -1.93 -41.40 10.50
N ARG A 152 -1.11 -42.33 9.99
CA ARG A 152 -1.37 -43.79 10.04
C ARG A 152 -1.65 -44.25 11.47
N GLY A 153 -0.85 -43.78 12.43
CA GLY A 153 -1.02 -44.00 13.87
C GLY A 153 -2.43 -43.71 14.39
N ARG A 154 -3.14 -42.76 13.78
CA ARG A 154 -4.51 -42.37 14.13
C ARG A 154 -5.57 -43.13 13.34
N LEU A 155 -5.21 -43.96 12.36
CA LEU A 155 -6.14 -44.75 11.54
C LEU A 155 -6.24 -46.21 11.97
N HIS A 156 -5.32 -46.68 12.83
CA HIS A 156 -5.35 -48.00 13.45
C HIS A 156 -6.48 -48.13 14.48
#